data_AF-A0A958INN6-F1
#
_entry.id   AF-A0A958INN6-F1
#
_cell.length_a   1.000
_cell.length_b   1.000
_cell.length_c   1.000
_cell.angle_alpha   90.00
_cell.angle_beta   90.00
_cell.angle_gamma   90.00
#
_symmetry.space_group_name_H-M   'P 1'
#
loop_
_entity.id
_entity.type
_entity.pdbx_description
1 polymer ?
#
loop_
_entity_poly.entity_id
_entity_poly.type
_entity_poly.pdbx_seq_one_letter_code
_entity_poly.pdbx_strand_id
1 'polypeptide(L)'
;SEKQAAPVSTSGRFYSPLVRTIAKTENIGQAELDTVPGTGQDGRVTKKDMLAYVANRGKNGATTAPAAPAQVSTPQMPATSISGNVEIIEMDRMRRLIADHMVMSKHTSPHVTSFVEVDVTNMVNWRNKIKGQFKKQHGENITFTPLFVEAVARALRDFPMVNASVDGTNILVKKDLNIGMAAALPSGNLIVPVIKNADYLNL
;
A
#
# COMPACT_ATOMS: atom_id res chain seq x y z
N SER A 1 -5.27 36.34 -16.09
CA SER A 1 -4.42 35.74 -15.05
C SER A 1 -4.65 36.46 -13.74
N GLU A 2 -5.68 36.05 -13.01
CA GLU A 2 -6.14 36.73 -11.79
C GLU A 2 -5.55 36.00 -10.58
N LYS A 3 -4.55 36.62 -9.94
CA LYS A 3 -3.96 36.14 -8.69
C LYS A 3 -4.94 36.44 -7.57
N GLN A 4 -5.70 35.43 -7.15
CA GLN A 4 -6.58 35.48 -5.99
C GLN A 4 -5.76 35.70 -4.71
N ALA A 5 -6.09 36.78 -4.00
CA ALA A 5 -5.53 37.16 -2.72
C ALA A 5 -5.92 36.15 -1.61
N ALA A 6 -4.95 35.79 -0.77
CA ALA A 6 -5.16 34.90 0.37
C ALA A 6 -5.82 35.67 1.53
N PRO A 7 -6.92 35.17 2.13
CA PRO A 7 -7.43 35.76 3.36
C PRO A 7 -6.51 35.38 4.54
N VAL A 8 -6.22 36.40 5.33
CA VAL A 8 -5.34 36.41 6.49
C VAL A 8 -6.03 35.73 7.68
N SER A 9 -5.34 34.77 8.30
CA SER A 9 -5.75 34.17 9.59
C SER A 9 -5.56 35.20 10.72
N THR A 10 -6.38 35.10 11.79
CA THR A 10 -6.46 36.02 12.94
C THR A 10 -5.14 36.38 13.64
N SER A 11 -4.05 35.67 13.35
CA SER A 11 -2.70 35.85 13.92
C SER A 11 -1.63 36.33 12.92
N GLY A 12 -1.99 36.68 11.67
CA GLY A 12 -1.06 37.19 10.66
C GLY A 12 0.00 36.20 10.16
N ARG A 13 -0.04 34.93 10.61
CA ARG A 13 0.96 33.90 10.33
C ARG A 13 0.67 33.18 9.00
N PHE A 14 1.66 33.17 8.10
CA PHE A 14 1.52 32.58 6.77
C PHE A 14 1.77 31.07 6.77
N TYR A 15 0.77 30.29 6.37
CA TYR A 15 0.86 28.83 6.22
C TYR A 15 0.94 28.41 4.76
N SER A 16 1.97 27.63 4.42
CA SER A 16 2.14 26.99 3.11
C SER A 16 0.92 26.09 2.77
N PRO A 17 0.49 26.00 1.50
CA PRO A 17 -0.63 25.15 1.08
C PRO A 17 -0.50 23.69 1.56
N LEU A 18 0.73 23.17 1.57
CA LEU A 18 1.01 21.80 2.00
C LEU A 18 0.72 21.58 3.50
N VAL A 19 1.03 22.56 4.34
CA VAL A 19 0.78 22.52 5.79
C VAL A 19 -0.72 22.58 6.07
N ARG A 20 -1.47 23.38 5.30
CA ARG A 20 -2.95 23.42 5.41
C ARG A 20 -3.59 22.11 4.99
N THR A 21 -3.09 21.44 3.95
CA THR A 21 -3.59 20.12 3.55
C THR A 21 -3.33 19.08 4.63
N ILE A 22 -2.13 19.04 5.21
CA ILE A 22 -1.80 18.13 6.33
C ILE A 22 -2.68 18.43 7.55
N ALA A 23 -2.85 19.70 7.93
CA ALA A 23 -3.71 20.08 9.04
C ALA A 23 -5.18 19.66 8.84
N LYS A 24 -5.70 19.77 7.61
CA LYS A 24 -7.06 19.30 7.28
C LYS A 24 -7.18 17.78 7.34
N THR A 25 -6.20 17.05 6.80
CA THR A 25 -6.20 15.58 6.82
C THR A 25 -6.10 15.02 8.24
N GLU A 26 -5.30 15.67 9.09
CA GLU A 26 -5.06 15.26 10.49
C GLU A 26 -6.03 15.93 11.49
N ASN A 27 -7.07 16.63 11.00
CA ASN A 27 -8.09 17.30 11.80
C ASN A 27 -7.52 18.25 12.88
N ILE A 28 -6.51 19.06 12.50
CA ILE A 28 -5.91 20.10 13.36
C ILE A 28 -6.64 21.42 13.12
N GLY A 29 -7.27 21.94 14.17
CA GLY A 29 -7.97 23.22 14.14
C GLY A 29 -7.01 24.42 14.00
N GLN A 30 -7.51 25.57 13.55
CA GLN A 30 -6.66 26.77 13.38
C GLN A 30 -6.04 27.27 14.69
N ALA A 31 -6.77 27.15 15.81
CA ALA A 31 -6.26 27.51 17.14
C ALA A 31 -5.07 26.62 17.55
N GLU A 32 -5.11 25.32 17.24
CA GLU A 32 -3.99 24.40 17.50
C GLU A 32 -2.82 24.67 16.55
N LEU A 33 -3.11 24.93 15.27
CA LEU A 33 -2.09 25.23 14.26
C LEU A 33 -1.26 26.47 14.62
N ASP A 34 -1.89 27.47 15.24
CA ASP A 34 -1.23 28.69 15.70
C ASP A 34 -0.28 28.46 16.90
N THR A 35 -0.50 27.39 17.68
CA THR A 35 0.38 26.99 18.81
C THR A 35 1.60 26.18 18.39
N VAL A 36 1.66 25.72 17.13
CA VAL A 36 2.78 24.91 16.63
C VAL A 36 4.03 25.81 16.44
N PRO A 37 5.16 25.49 17.08
CA PRO A 37 6.42 26.19 16.84
C PRO A 37 6.93 25.91 15.42
N GLY A 38 7.28 26.95 14.68
CA GLY A 38 7.75 26.84 13.29
C GLY A 38 9.25 27.06 13.22
N THR A 39 9.97 26.13 12.61
CA THR A 39 11.44 26.19 12.46
C THR A 39 11.90 26.74 11.11
N GLY A 40 10.96 27.13 10.25
CA GLY A 40 11.24 27.72 8.95
C GLY A 40 11.66 29.19 9.02
N GLN A 41 12.17 29.70 7.89
CA GLN A 41 12.52 31.10 7.72
C GLN A 41 11.32 32.01 8.02
N ASP A 42 11.54 33.05 8.83
CA ASP A 42 10.50 33.94 9.40
C ASP A 42 9.49 33.25 10.34
N GLY A 43 9.88 32.16 11.01
CA GLY A 43 9.02 31.47 11.99
C GLY A 43 7.88 30.66 11.36
N ARG A 44 8.00 30.33 10.07
CA ARG A 44 7.02 29.55 9.32
C ARG A 44 7.02 28.09 9.78
N VAL A 45 5.83 27.50 9.88
CA VAL A 45 5.66 26.08 10.18
C VAL A 45 5.99 25.27 8.93
N THR A 46 6.94 24.34 9.04
CA THR A 46 7.37 23.48 7.94
C THR A 46 6.68 22.12 7.97
N LYS A 47 6.81 21.33 6.90
CA LYS A 47 6.30 19.94 6.86
C LYS A 47 6.86 19.10 8.01
N LYS A 48 8.14 19.30 8.37
CA LYS A 48 8.79 18.55 9.46
C LYS A 48 8.18 18.89 10.81
N ASP A 49 7.88 20.16 11.04
CA ASP A 49 7.25 20.64 12.29
C ASP A 49 5.83 20.09 12.44
N MET A 50 5.04 20.07 11.36
CA MET A 50 3.69 19.47 11.37
C MET A 50 3.72 17.97 11.65
N LEU A 51 4.64 17.23 11.02
CA LEU A 51 4.77 15.79 11.26
C LEU A 51 5.24 15.50 12.69
N ALA A 52 6.17 16.30 13.22
CA ALA A 52 6.63 16.20 14.59
C ALA A 52 5.52 16.57 15.60
N TYR A 53 4.69 17.56 15.29
CA TYR A 53 3.54 17.94 16.11
C TYR A 53 2.47 16.84 16.11
N VAL A 54 2.09 16.31 14.94
CA VAL A 54 1.14 15.19 14.82
C VAL A 54 1.64 13.96 15.59
N ALA A 55 2.94 13.64 15.48
CA ALA A 55 3.55 12.53 16.22
C ALA A 55 3.55 12.73 17.75
N ASN A 56 3.53 13.97 18.23
CA ASN A 56 3.55 14.32 19.65
C ASN A 56 2.20 14.83 20.19
N ARG A 57 1.14 14.88 19.36
CA ARG A 57 -0.19 15.42 19.72
C ARG A 57 -0.87 14.69 20.89
N GLY A 58 -0.41 13.48 21.22
CA GLY A 58 -0.88 12.72 22.39
C GLY A 58 -0.01 12.83 23.65
N LYS A 59 1.09 13.61 23.64
CA LYS A 59 2.05 13.67 24.77
C LYS A 59 1.99 14.93 25.62
N ASN A 60 1.26 15.97 25.19
CA ASN A 60 1.25 17.28 25.86
C ASN A 60 -0.11 17.58 26.48
N GLY A 61 -0.45 16.81 27.51
CA GLY A 61 -1.62 17.04 28.34
C GLY A 61 -1.45 16.46 29.74
N ALA A 62 -0.42 16.87 30.48
CA ALA A 62 -0.37 16.74 31.93
C ALA A 62 0.75 17.61 32.54
N THR A 63 0.36 18.62 33.30
CA THR A 63 1.22 19.34 34.25
C THR A 63 1.60 18.42 35.43
N THR A 64 2.91 18.14 35.54
CA THR A 64 3.76 17.86 36.73
C THR A 64 3.22 17.04 37.92
N ALA A 65 3.80 15.83 38.11
CA ALA A 65 4.15 15.22 39.41
C ALA A 65 5.29 14.18 39.24
N PRO A 66 6.15 13.91 40.24
CA PRO A 66 7.50 13.35 40.03
C PRO A 66 7.57 11.82 39.90
N ALA A 67 8.50 11.40 39.04
CA ALA A 67 9.16 10.10 38.82
C ALA A 67 8.75 8.87 39.67
N ALA A 68 8.27 7.84 38.98
CA ALA A 68 8.44 6.42 39.33
C ALA A 68 9.05 5.67 38.12
N PRO A 69 9.83 4.59 38.33
CA PRO A 69 10.70 4.01 37.30
C PRO A 69 9.93 3.41 36.12
N ALA A 70 10.55 3.49 34.94
CA ALA A 70 10.05 3.02 33.66
C ALA A 70 9.52 1.57 33.72
N GLN A 71 8.22 1.39 33.52
CA GLN A 71 7.67 0.15 32.98
C GLN A 71 7.79 0.21 31.45
N VAL A 72 8.73 -0.58 30.94
CA VAL A 72 8.74 -1.07 29.57
C VAL A 72 7.35 -1.61 29.26
N SER A 73 6.60 -0.90 28.43
CA SER A 73 5.31 -1.36 27.93
C SER A 73 5.61 -2.42 26.87
N THR A 74 5.73 -3.67 27.30
CA THR A 74 5.36 -4.79 26.44
C THR A 74 3.89 -4.58 26.02
N PRO A 75 3.52 -4.78 24.75
CA PRO A 75 2.13 -4.64 24.34
C PRO A 75 1.32 -5.75 25.03
N GLN A 76 0.61 -5.38 26.09
CA GLN A 76 -0.31 -6.26 26.79
C GLN A 76 -1.69 -6.12 26.15
N MET A 77 -2.14 -7.17 25.44
CA MET A 77 -3.57 -7.37 25.20
C MET A 77 -4.09 -8.36 26.25
N PRO A 78 -5.06 -7.99 27.09
CA PRO A 78 -5.99 -8.97 27.61
C PRO A 78 -7.02 -9.25 26.50
N ALA A 79 -6.85 -10.39 25.82
CA ALA A 79 -7.94 -10.99 25.06
C ALA A 79 -9.06 -11.30 26.05
N THR A 80 -10.14 -10.54 26.03
CA THR A 80 -11.33 -10.91 26.81
C THR A 80 -11.95 -12.10 26.11
N SER A 81 -11.73 -13.30 26.65
CA SER A 81 -12.35 -14.52 26.19
C SER A 81 -13.86 -14.41 26.42
N ILE A 82 -14.64 -14.28 25.35
CA ILE A 82 -16.09 -14.44 25.41
C ILE A 82 -16.30 -15.95 25.53
N SER A 83 -16.38 -16.45 26.77
CA SER A 83 -16.19 -17.86 27.18
C SER A 83 -14.74 -18.34 27.07
N GLY A 84 -14.22 -19.04 28.08
CA GLY A 84 -12.83 -19.53 28.20
C GLY A 84 -12.37 -20.53 27.13
N ASN A 85 -13.14 -20.64 26.03
CA ASN A 85 -12.95 -21.55 24.92
C ASN A 85 -12.44 -20.81 23.67
N VAL A 86 -12.37 -19.48 23.70
CA VAL A 86 -12.04 -18.63 22.54
C VAL A 86 -10.93 -17.64 22.89
N GLU A 87 -9.85 -17.65 22.11
CA GLU A 87 -8.80 -16.64 22.11
C GLU A 87 -9.12 -15.56 21.07
N ILE A 88 -9.17 -14.30 21.50
CA ILE A 88 -9.40 -13.15 20.61
C ILE A 88 -8.06 -12.50 20.28
N ILE A 89 -7.62 -12.65 19.03
CA ILE A 89 -6.42 -12.00 18.50
C ILE A 89 -6.85 -10.84 17.60
N GLU A 90 -6.42 -9.61 17.92
CA GLU A 90 -6.71 -8.45 17.06
C GLU A 90 -5.90 -8.52 15.75
N MET A 91 -6.55 -8.16 14.64
CA MET A 91 -5.90 -8.11 13.33
C MET A 91 -4.94 -6.91 13.23
N ASP A 92 -3.76 -7.16 12.69
CA ASP A 92 -2.85 -6.08 12.27
C ASP A 92 -3.46 -5.21 11.15
N ARG A 93 -2.89 -4.03 10.91
CA ARG A 93 -3.39 -3.08 9.92
C ARG A 93 -3.42 -3.65 8.50
N MET A 94 -2.39 -4.41 8.09
CA MET A 94 -2.31 -4.96 6.73
C MET A 94 -3.37 -6.03 6.52
N ARG A 95 -3.54 -6.94 7.49
CA ARG A 95 -4.53 -8.00 7.47
C ARG A 95 -5.95 -7.45 7.40
N ARG A 96 -6.23 -6.36 8.13
CA ARG A 96 -7.52 -5.66 8.10
C ARG A 96 -7.82 -5.12 6.69
N LEU A 97 -6.87 -4.40 6.09
CA LEU A 97 -7.02 -3.88 4.72
C LEU A 97 -7.20 -5.01 3.69
N ILE A 98 -6.46 -6.11 3.81
CA ILE A 98 -6.61 -7.28 2.93
C ILE A 98 -8.03 -7.84 3.07
N ALA A 99 -8.53 -8.02 4.29
CA ALA A 99 -9.86 -8.54 4.53
C ALA A 99 -10.95 -7.64 3.93
N ASP A 100 -10.86 -6.32 4.13
CA ASP A 100 -11.80 -5.36 3.55
C ASP A 100 -11.81 -5.43 2.02
N HIS A 101 -10.62 -5.48 1.38
CA HIS A 101 -10.50 -5.62 -0.07
C HIS A 101 -11.03 -6.96 -0.60
N MET A 102 -10.82 -8.06 0.13
CA MET A 102 -11.32 -9.38 -0.26
C MET A 102 -12.85 -9.43 -0.23
N VAL A 103 -13.47 -8.86 0.82
CA VAL A 103 -14.93 -8.77 0.93
C VAL A 103 -15.50 -7.87 -0.16
N MET A 104 -14.89 -6.70 -0.39
CA MET A 104 -15.28 -5.79 -1.46
C MET A 104 -15.23 -6.48 -2.83
N SER A 105 -14.16 -7.23 -3.13
CA SER A 105 -14.02 -7.95 -4.41
C SER A 105 -15.15 -8.95 -4.65
N LYS A 106 -15.58 -9.67 -3.59
CA LYS A 106 -16.71 -10.62 -3.67
C LYS A 106 -18.06 -9.94 -3.89
N HIS A 107 -18.26 -8.75 -3.34
CA HIS A 107 -19.48 -7.99 -3.57
C HIS A 107 -19.54 -7.37 -4.97
N THR A 108 -18.42 -6.85 -5.46
CA THR A 108 -18.37 -6.12 -6.74
C THR A 108 -18.38 -7.04 -7.96
N SER A 109 -17.70 -8.20 -7.87
CA SER A 109 -17.42 -9.03 -9.05
C SER A 109 -18.07 -10.41 -8.95
N PRO A 110 -18.93 -10.80 -9.91
CA PRO A 110 -19.40 -12.18 -10.00
C PRO A 110 -18.23 -13.09 -10.37
N HIS A 111 -17.85 -13.99 -9.48
CA HIS A 111 -16.73 -14.90 -9.69
C HIS A 111 -17.21 -16.19 -10.37
N VAL A 112 -16.61 -16.51 -11.52
CA VAL A 112 -16.75 -17.81 -12.17
C VAL A 112 -15.36 -18.43 -12.25
N THR A 113 -15.24 -19.68 -11.81
CA THR A 113 -13.96 -20.41 -11.78
C THR A 113 -14.01 -21.54 -12.80
N SER A 114 -13.02 -21.57 -13.70
CA SER A 114 -12.79 -22.69 -14.63
C SER A 114 -11.44 -23.32 -14.36
N PHE A 115 -11.36 -24.64 -14.49
CA PHE A 115 -10.13 -25.39 -14.33
C PHE A 115 -9.75 -26.01 -15.67
N VAL A 116 -8.47 -25.89 -16.04
CA VAL A 116 -7.90 -26.50 -17.25
C VAL A 116 -6.55 -27.10 -16.86
N GLU A 117 -6.30 -28.31 -17.33
CA GLU A 117 -5.01 -28.98 -17.18
C GLU A 117 -4.15 -28.74 -18.42
N VAL A 118 -2.87 -28.45 -18.22
CA VAL A 118 -1.93 -28.15 -19.31
C VAL A 118 -0.66 -28.96 -19.12
N ASP A 119 -0.25 -29.70 -20.15
CA ASP A 119 1.03 -30.37 -20.18
C ASP A 119 2.17 -29.36 -20.45
N VAL A 120 3.09 -29.26 -19.51
CA VAL A 120 4.26 -28.36 -19.56
C VAL A 120 5.59 -29.10 -19.76
N THR A 121 5.55 -30.39 -20.13
CA THR A 121 6.75 -31.25 -20.30
C THR A 121 7.80 -30.62 -21.21
N ASN A 122 7.39 -30.06 -22.35
CA ASN A 122 8.30 -29.41 -23.30
C ASN A 122 8.98 -28.17 -22.71
N MET A 123 8.25 -27.37 -21.94
CA MET A 123 8.76 -26.19 -21.25
C MET A 123 9.80 -26.57 -20.19
N VAL A 124 9.53 -27.63 -19.43
CA VAL A 124 10.47 -28.17 -18.42
C VAL A 124 11.75 -28.68 -19.07
N ASN A 125 11.63 -29.43 -20.17
CA ASN A 125 12.76 -29.96 -20.91
C ASN A 125 13.63 -28.84 -21.49
N TRP A 126 13.01 -27.81 -22.08
CA TRP A 126 13.73 -26.64 -22.57
C TRP A 126 14.48 -25.91 -21.44
N ARG A 127 13.78 -25.61 -20.33
CA ARG A 127 14.37 -24.94 -19.17
C ARG A 127 15.57 -25.71 -18.62
N ASN A 128 15.48 -27.05 -18.58
CA ASN A 128 16.57 -27.90 -18.11
C ASN A 128 17.81 -27.87 -19.00
N LYS A 129 17.65 -27.65 -20.31
CA LYS A 129 18.78 -27.51 -21.24
C LYS A 129 19.50 -26.18 -21.05
N ILE A 130 18.76 -25.08 -20.89
CA ILE A 130 19.35 -23.73 -20.86
C ILE A 130 19.78 -23.26 -19.47
N LYS A 131 19.23 -23.83 -18.38
CA LYS A 131 19.46 -23.34 -17.00
C LYS A 131 20.93 -23.16 -16.62
N GLY A 132 21.79 -24.06 -17.12
CA GLY A 132 23.22 -24.01 -16.82
C GLY A 132 23.94 -22.85 -17.51
N GLN A 133 23.58 -22.56 -18.76
CA GLN A 133 24.13 -21.43 -19.52
C GLN A 133 23.60 -20.11 -18.97
N PHE A 134 22.30 -20.03 -18.72
CA PHE A 134 21.64 -18.85 -18.16
C PHE A 134 22.24 -18.44 -16.82
N LYS A 135 22.45 -19.41 -15.90
CA LYS A 135 23.08 -19.15 -14.60
C LYS A 135 24.52 -18.62 -14.73
N LYS A 136 25.27 -19.08 -15.73
CA LYS A 136 26.64 -18.59 -15.97
C LYS A 136 26.66 -17.16 -16.51
N GLN A 137 25.67 -16.78 -17.33
CA GLN A 137 25.60 -15.47 -17.97
C GLN A 137 25.02 -14.40 -17.05
N HIS A 138 23.94 -14.72 -16.32
CA HIS A 138 23.16 -13.76 -15.55
C HIS A 138 23.33 -13.90 -14.03
N GLY A 139 24.04 -14.93 -13.56
CA GLY A 139 24.24 -15.20 -12.13
C GLY A 139 23.00 -15.75 -11.40
N GLU A 140 21.83 -15.77 -12.05
CA GLU A 140 20.56 -16.20 -11.47
C GLU A 140 20.02 -17.48 -12.11
N ASN A 141 19.12 -18.16 -11.41
CA ASN A 141 18.46 -19.34 -11.94
C ASN A 141 17.22 -18.94 -12.74
N ILE A 142 17.09 -19.44 -13.97
CA ILE A 142 15.83 -19.31 -14.71
C ILE A 142 14.73 -20.16 -14.04
N THR A 143 13.61 -19.50 -13.72
CA THR A 143 12.40 -20.10 -13.14
C THR A 143 11.31 -20.22 -14.20
N PHE A 144 10.18 -20.84 -13.86
CA PHE A 144 9.03 -20.97 -14.76
C PHE A 144 8.13 -19.73 -14.77
N THR A 145 8.17 -18.93 -13.69
CA THR A 145 7.36 -17.72 -13.54
C THR A 145 7.46 -16.75 -14.72
N PRO A 146 8.66 -16.37 -15.23
CA PRO A 146 8.74 -15.44 -16.35
C PRO A 146 8.14 -16.02 -17.64
N LEU A 147 8.22 -17.34 -17.86
CA LEU A 147 7.58 -18.01 -19.01
C LEU A 147 6.05 -17.92 -18.94
N PHE A 148 5.48 -18.12 -17.75
CA PHE A 148 4.04 -17.99 -17.54
C PHE A 148 3.58 -16.54 -17.67
N VAL A 149 4.35 -15.59 -17.13
CA VAL A 149 4.04 -14.16 -17.25
C VAL A 149 4.05 -13.73 -18.72
N GLU A 150 5.03 -14.18 -19.50
CA GLU A 150 5.09 -13.92 -20.95
C GLU A 150 3.89 -14.52 -21.69
N ALA A 151 3.54 -15.78 -21.40
CA ALA A 151 2.39 -16.45 -22.00
C ALA A 151 1.08 -15.71 -21.69
N VAL A 152 0.90 -15.25 -20.43
CA VAL A 152 -0.26 -14.45 -20.02
C VAL A 152 -0.26 -13.09 -20.73
N ALA A 153 0.88 -12.39 -20.82
CA ALA A 153 0.97 -11.10 -21.51
C ALA A 153 0.57 -11.23 -22.99
N ARG A 154 1.03 -12.28 -23.68
CA ARG A 154 0.62 -12.57 -25.07
C ARG A 154 -0.87 -12.87 -25.18
N ALA A 155 -1.41 -13.72 -24.29
CA ALA A 155 -2.84 -14.04 -24.29
C ALA A 155 -3.71 -12.80 -24.04
N LEU A 156 -3.30 -11.90 -23.14
CA LEU A 156 -4.04 -10.65 -22.89
C LEU A 156 -4.00 -9.68 -24.08
N ARG A 157 -2.95 -9.74 -24.91
CA ARG A 157 -2.87 -8.98 -26.17
C ARG A 157 -3.85 -9.51 -27.21
N ASP A 158 -3.95 -10.83 -27.34
CA ASP A 158 -4.86 -11.48 -28.29
C ASP A 158 -6.33 -11.38 -27.85
N PHE A 159 -6.59 -11.36 -26.54
CA PHE A 159 -7.92 -11.29 -25.94
C PHE A 159 -8.07 -10.04 -25.03
N PRO A 160 -8.16 -8.82 -25.61
CA PRO A 160 -8.14 -7.57 -24.85
C PRO A 160 -9.33 -7.39 -23.89
N MET A 161 -10.45 -8.07 -24.14
CA MET A 161 -11.63 -8.04 -23.27
C MET A 161 -11.37 -8.64 -21.89
N VAL A 162 -10.36 -9.52 -21.76
CA VAL A 162 -9.95 -10.07 -20.46
C VAL A 162 -9.23 -8.99 -19.62
N ASN A 163 -8.54 -8.05 -20.26
CA ASN A 163 -7.90 -6.90 -19.62
C ASN A 163 -8.84 -5.67 -19.53
N ALA A 164 -10.13 -5.89 -19.26
CA ALA A 164 -11.12 -4.83 -19.11
C ALA A 164 -11.55 -4.64 -17.65
N SER A 165 -12.07 -3.47 -17.33
CA SER A 165 -12.76 -3.20 -16.06
C SER A 165 -14.16 -2.62 -16.31
N VAL A 166 -15.09 -2.92 -15.43
CA VAL A 166 -16.45 -2.38 -15.49
C VAL A 166 -16.56 -1.15 -14.59
N ASP A 167 -17.13 -0.06 -15.12
CA ASP A 167 -17.45 1.15 -14.36
C ASP A 167 -18.91 1.54 -14.63
N GLY A 168 -19.79 1.26 -13.67
CA GLY A 168 -21.23 1.39 -13.84
C GLY A 168 -21.74 0.56 -15.02
N THR A 169 -22.14 1.23 -16.09
CA THR A 169 -22.62 0.61 -17.35
C THR A 169 -21.56 0.55 -18.45
N ASN A 170 -20.35 1.06 -18.21
CA ASN A 170 -19.28 1.14 -19.20
C ASN A 170 -18.27 0.02 -19.02
N ILE A 171 -17.70 -0.44 -20.14
CA ILE A 171 -16.57 -1.38 -20.16
C ILE A 171 -15.33 -0.61 -20.60
N LEU A 172 -14.33 -0.52 -19.71
CA LEU A 172 -13.06 0.12 -19.97
C LEU A 172 -12.05 -0.94 -20.38
N VAL A 173 -11.78 -1.02 -21.68
CA VAL A 173 -10.74 -1.90 -22.23
C VAL A 173 -9.38 -1.22 -22.13
N LYS A 174 -8.44 -1.80 -21.40
CA LYS A 174 -7.12 -1.21 -21.14
C LYS A 174 -6.10 -1.73 -22.15
N LYS A 175 -5.34 -0.80 -22.75
CA LYS A 175 -4.27 -1.13 -23.70
C LYS A 175 -2.96 -1.50 -23.01
N ASP A 176 -2.65 -0.85 -21.89
CA ASP A 176 -1.45 -1.14 -21.12
C ASP A 176 -1.60 -2.46 -20.34
N LEU A 177 -0.61 -3.34 -20.50
CA LEU A 177 -0.55 -4.65 -19.84
C LEU A 177 0.40 -4.61 -18.64
N ASN A 178 -0.19 -4.51 -17.45
CA ASN A 178 0.54 -4.53 -16.18
C ASN A 178 0.20 -5.83 -15.43
N ILE A 179 1.23 -6.58 -15.02
CA ILE A 179 1.05 -7.87 -14.35
C ILE A 179 1.54 -7.78 -12.90
N GLY A 180 0.64 -8.00 -11.95
CA GLY A 180 0.98 -8.13 -10.54
C GLY A 180 1.35 -9.56 -10.18
N MET A 181 2.45 -9.76 -9.48
CA MET A 181 2.87 -11.08 -9.01
C MET A 181 2.71 -11.14 -7.49
N ALA A 182 1.75 -11.93 -7.01
CA ALA A 182 1.51 -12.13 -5.60
C ALA A 182 2.63 -12.99 -4.97
N ALA A 183 3.38 -12.42 -4.03
CA ALA A 183 4.46 -13.08 -3.31
C ALA A 183 4.17 -13.06 -1.80
N ALA A 184 4.24 -14.25 -1.18
CA ALA A 184 4.11 -14.38 0.26
C ALA A 184 5.39 -13.94 0.97
N LEU A 185 5.24 -13.15 2.03
CA LEU A 185 6.33 -12.79 2.93
C LEU A 185 6.47 -13.86 4.02
N PRO A 186 7.68 -14.07 4.59
CA PRO A 186 7.89 -15.02 5.69
C PRO A 186 7.04 -14.74 6.94
N SER A 187 6.55 -13.51 7.09
CA SER A 187 5.66 -13.09 8.17
C SER A 187 4.20 -13.54 8.01
N GLY A 188 3.86 -14.25 6.92
CA GLY A 188 2.48 -14.66 6.60
C GLY A 188 1.66 -13.56 5.92
N ASN A 189 2.25 -12.41 5.63
CA ASN A 189 1.64 -11.32 4.87
C ASN A 189 1.88 -11.47 3.35
N LEU A 190 1.14 -10.71 2.54
CA LEU A 190 1.24 -10.72 1.08
C LEU A 190 1.78 -9.39 0.56
N ILE A 191 2.69 -9.45 -0.41
CA ILE A 191 3.10 -8.30 -1.22
C ILE A 191 2.86 -8.61 -2.70
N VAL A 192 2.50 -7.59 -3.48
CA VAL A 192 2.25 -7.73 -4.92
C VAL A 192 3.10 -6.70 -5.68
N PRO A 193 4.34 -7.04 -6.07
CA PRO A 193 5.08 -6.26 -7.06
C PRO A 193 4.34 -6.25 -8.41
N VAL A 194 4.43 -5.11 -9.12
CA VAL A 194 3.79 -4.91 -10.42
C VAL A 194 4.86 -4.74 -11.49
N ILE A 195 4.85 -5.63 -12.49
CA ILE A 195 5.62 -5.51 -13.72
C ILE A 195 4.80 -4.62 -14.66
N LYS A 196 5.31 -3.42 -14.93
CA LYS A 196 4.65 -2.48 -15.82
C LYS A 196 4.98 -2.81 -17.27
N ASN A 197 3.99 -2.66 -18.16
CA ASN A 197 4.18 -2.80 -19.61
C ASN A 197 4.87 -4.13 -19.96
N ALA A 198 4.39 -5.22 -19.36
CA ALA A 198 5.00 -6.54 -19.41
C ALA A 198 5.08 -7.10 -20.84
N ASP A 199 4.32 -6.54 -21.76
CA ASP A 199 4.20 -6.95 -23.15
C ASP A 199 5.31 -6.40 -24.07
N TYR A 200 6.09 -5.42 -23.58
CA TYR A 200 7.29 -4.90 -24.24
C TYR A 200 8.59 -5.53 -23.69
N LEU A 201 8.48 -6.32 -22.63
CA LEU A 201 9.64 -6.95 -22.00
C LEU A 201 9.96 -8.27 -22.69
N ASN A 202 11.24 -8.59 -22.76
CA ASN A 202 11.73 -9.89 -23.19
C ASN A 202 11.99 -10.79 -21.97
N LEU A 203 12.07 -12.10 -22.26
CA LEU A 203 12.44 -13.13 -21.30
C LEU A 203 13.94 -13.07 -20.93
#